data_AF-A0A660UG03-F1
#
_entry.id   AF-A0A660UG03-F1
#
_cell.length_a   1.000
_cell.length_b   1.000
_cell.length_c   1.000
_cell.angle_alpha   90.00
_cell.angle_beta   90.00
_cell.angle_gamma   90.00
#
_symmetry.space_group_name_H-M   'P 1'
#
loop_
_entity.id
_entity.type
_entity.pdbx_description
1 polymer ?
#
loop_
_entity_poly.entity_id
_entity_poly.type
_entity_poly.pdbx_seq_one_letter_code
_entity_poly.pdbx_strand_id
1 'polypeptide(L)'
;MEIGTIEQSYIDKNRDGDDDVLLHKTQMVEDDDIQTVEQIHIPGFQYHPPDGSRGFIGRITNAWKKMRGVFDLVSRITLNPGEIVLYSSSGGSVAASLKFTTNGEAILTAPGGFSVIADTEITGDLDVDGDQTNTGDIDAEGDITADYLSSAITLLTHYHQGNLGYPTGTPIQSGGGTTPGTPPTTNAAGDIIDGSSLNLSTHKHSQGNDSNGDTEVDTGGPHA
;
A
#
# COMPACT_ATOMS: atom_id res chain seq x y z
N MET A 1 -28.09 -14.39 35.31
CA MET A 1 -27.45 -13.74 34.15
C MET A 1 -28.58 -13.48 33.21
N GLU A 2 -28.82 -12.21 32.90
CA GLU A 2 -29.98 -11.80 32.10
C GLU A 2 -29.52 -11.61 30.65
N ILE A 3 -30.45 -11.59 29.70
CA ILE A 3 -30.17 -11.24 28.30
C ILE A 3 -30.91 -9.95 28.00
N GLY A 4 -30.29 -9.07 27.23
CA GLY A 4 -30.96 -7.88 26.71
C GLY A 4 -30.51 -7.53 25.30
N THR A 5 -31.31 -6.68 24.65
CA THR A 5 -31.08 -6.16 23.31
C THR A 5 -30.73 -4.68 23.40
N ILE A 6 -29.63 -4.27 22.78
CA ILE A 6 -29.16 -2.89 22.77
C ILE A 6 -30.08 -2.07 21.87
N GLU A 7 -30.69 -1.03 22.41
CA GLU A 7 -31.51 -0.07 21.64
C GLU A 7 -30.71 1.15 21.22
N GLN A 8 -29.78 1.57 22.07
CA GLN A 8 -28.95 2.74 21.85
C GLN A 8 -27.65 2.60 22.64
N SER A 9 -26.55 3.02 22.01
CA SER A 9 -25.24 3.12 22.64
C SER A 9 -24.75 4.57 22.68
N TYR A 10 -24.07 4.97 23.76
CA TYR A 10 -23.49 6.31 23.91
C TYR A 10 -22.36 6.31 24.94
N ILE A 11 -21.46 7.30 24.84
CA ILE A 11 -20.38 7.51 25.81
C ILE A 11 -20.86 8.51 26.86
N ASP A 12 -20.75 8.15 28.13
CA ASP A 12 -21.08 9.01 29.27
C ASP A 12 -20.21 8.61 30.48
N LYS A 13 -20.33 9.35 31.58
CA LYS A 13 -19.64 9.02 32.82
C LYS A 13 -20.13 7.69 33.41
N ASN A 14 -19.19 6.93 33.95
CA ASN A 14 -19.48 5.73 34.70
C ASN A 14 -20.26 6.06 36.00
N ARG A 15 -20.57 5.03 36.79
CA ARG A 15 -21.30 5.19 38.06
C ARG A 15 -20.62 6.19 39.02
N ASP A 16 -19.29 6.21 39.04
CA ASP A 16 -18.51 6.95 40.02
C ASP A 16 -18.17 8.38 39.51
N GLY A 17 -18.47 8.68 38.25
CA GLY A 17 -18.36 10.00 37.65
C GLY A 17 -16.96 10.37 37.14
N ASP A 18 -16.01 9.44 37.21
CA ASP A 18 -14.60 9.69 36.91
C ASP A 18 -14.20 9.32 35.47
N ASP A 19 -14.69 8.19 34.96
CA ASP A 19 -14.33 7.69 33.63
C ASP A 19 -15.46 7.83 32.60
N ASP A 20 -15.10 8.15 31.35
CA ASP A 20 -16.00 8.03 30.21
C ASP A 20 -16.07 6.56 29.75
N VAL A 21 -17.26 5.98 29.80
CA VAL A 21 -17.51 4.57 29.46
C VAL A 21 -18.60 4.44 28.41
N LEU A 22 -18.56 3.35 27.66
CA LEU A 22 -19.63 3.00 26.72
C LEU A 22 -20.82 2.43 27.49
N LEU A 23 -21.94 3.15 27.47
CA LEU A 23 -23.21 2.75 28.06
C LEU A 23 -24.19 2.33 26.97
N HIS A 24 -25.03 1.35 27.30
CA HIS A 24 -26.10 0.86 26.45
C HIS A 24 -27.45 1.00 27.14
N LYS A 25 -28.43 1.65 26.48
CA LYS A 25 -29.84 1.43 26.78
C LYS A 25 -30.23 0.08 26.23
N THR A 26 -30.62 -0.81 27.13
CA THR A 26 -30.81 -2.21 26.82
C THR A 26 -32.20 -2.64 27.23
N GLN A 27 -33.01 -3.10 26.28
CA GLN A 27 -34.28 -3.75 26.55
C GLN A 27 -34.02 -5.15 27.11
N MET A 28 -34.40 -5.37 28.36
CA MET A 28 -34.24 -6.65 29.05
C MET A 28 -35.27 -7.65 28.52
N VAL A 29 -34.84 -8.89 28.25
CA VAL A 29 -35.73 -9.93 27.69
C VAL A 29 -36.77 -10.43 28.69
N GLU A 30 -36.42 -10.50 29.98
CA GLU A 30 -37.27 -11.14 31.00
C GLU A 30 -38.18 -10.16 31.75
N ASP A 31 -37.70 -8.94 32.00
CA ASP A 31 -38.36 -7.98 32.89
C ASP A 31 -39.18 -6.89 32.16
N ASP A 32 -39.20 -6.91 30.83
CA ASP A 32 -39.80 -5.87 29.96
C ASP A 32 -39.42 -4.43 30.38
N ASP A 33 -38.16 -4.26 30.80
CA ASP A 33 -37.59 -3.02 31.32
C ASP A 33 -36.43 -2.55 30.44
N ILE A 34 -36.25 -1.24 30.34
CA ILE A 34 -35.11 -0.62 29.66
C ILE A 34 -34.11 -0.18 30.72
N GLN A 35 -32.93 -0.78 30.68
CA GLN A 35 -31.89 -0.49 31.65
C GLN A 35 -30.64 0.06 30.98
N THR A 36 -29.97 0.96 31.71
CA THR A 36 -28.63 1.42 31.31
C THR A 36 -27.60 0.43 31.82
N VAL A 37 -26.80 -0.11 30.90
CA VAL A 37 -25.81 -1.15 31.18
C VAL A 37 -24.45 -0.69 30.67
N GLU A 38 -23.44 -0.77 31.52
CA GLU A 38 -22.05 -0.45 31.14
C GLU A 38 -21.40 -1.62 30.41
N GLN A 39 -20.73 -1.37 29.27
CA GLN A 39 -19.92 -2.39 28.62
C GLN A 39 -18.63 -2.64 29.40
N ILE A 40 -18.26 -3.90 29.60
CA ILE A 40 -16.94 -4.22 30.15
C ILE A 40 -15.86 -3.82 29.14
N HIS A 41 -15.04 -2.83 29.49
CA HIS A 41 -13.88 -2.44 28.72
C HIS A 41 -12.71 -3.41 28.92
N ILE A 42 -12.12 -3.85 27.81
CA ILE A 42 -10.88 -4.63 27.81
C ILE A 42 -9.81 -3.75 27.14
N PRO A 43 -8.71 -3.40 27.83
CA PRO A 43 -7.66 -2.58 27.23
C PRO A 43 -7.17 -3.15 25.91
N GLY A 44 -7.05 -2.30 24.88
CA GLY A 44 -6.66 -2.71 23.53
C GLY A 44 -7.78 -3.32 22.68
N PHE A 45 -8.99 -3.52 23.24
CA PHE A 45 -10.15 -3.99 22.50
C PHE A 45 -11.33 -3.02 22.68
N GLN A 46 -11.55 -2.20 21.66
CA GLN A 46 -12.70 -1.31 21.59
C GLN A 46 -13.70 -1.87 20.59
N TYR A 47 -14.87 -2.24 21.09
CA TYR A 47 -15.96 -2.71 20.26
C TYR A 47 -17.22 -1.94 20.61
N HIS A 48 -17.80 -1.28 19.60
CA HIS A 48 -19.06 -0.57 19.71
C HIS A 48 -20.12 -1.39 18.98
N PRO A 49 -20.93 -2.19 19.69
CA PRO A 49 -21.92 -3.03 19.04
C PRO A 49 -23.00 -2.21 18.36
N PRO A 50 -23.50 -2.63 17.18
CA PRO A 50 -24.62 -1.98 16.53
C PRO A 50 -25.91 -2.17 17.34
N ASP A 51 -26.85 -1.24 17.20
CA ASP A 51 -28.20 -1.38 17.77
C ASP A 51 -28.86 -2.67 17.26
N GLY A 52 -29.65 -3.31 18.13
CA GLY A 52 -30.21 -4.64 17.92
C GLY A 52 -29.30 -5.81 18.31
N SER A 53 -28.02 -5.55 18.63
CA SER A 53 -27.13 -6.57 19.20
C SER A 53 -27.65 -7.06 20.55
N ARG A 54 -27.37 -8.32 20.88
CA ARG A 54 -27.77 -8.93 22.16
C ARG A 54 -26.56 -9.14 23.05
N GLY A 55 -26.71 -8.95 24.35
CA GLY A 55 -25.63 -9.18 25.31
C GLY A 55 -26.07 -9.97 26.53
N PHE A 56 -25.12 -10.65 27.18
CA PHE A 56 -25.36 -11.16 28.52
C PHE A 56 -25.10 -10.07 29.55
N ILE A 57 -26.04 -9.91 30.48
CA ILE A 57 -26.03 -8.84 31.47
C ILE A 57 -25.78 -9.46 32.83
N GLY A 58 -24.66 -9.05 33.43
CA GLY A 58 -24.24 -9.40 34.76
C GLY A 58 -24.61 -8.30 35.74
N ARG A 59 -25.29 -8.67 36.83
CA ARG A 59 -25.56 -7.75 37.93
C ARG A 59 -24.32 -7.64 38.82
N ILE A 60 -23.79 -6.42 39.00
CA ILE A 60 -22.67 -6.15 39.91
C ILE A 60 -23.21 -5.74 41.28
N THR A 61 -24.21 -4.85 41.29
CA THR A 61 -24.98 -4.46 42.48
C THR A 61 -26.46 -4.37 42.12
N ASN A 62 -27.33 -4.09 43.11
CA ASN A 62 -28.76 -3.89 42.83
C ASN A 62 -29.04 -2.71 41.89
N ALA A 63 -28.13 -1.73 41.79
CA ALA A 63 -28.29 -0.53 40.98
C ALA A 63 -27.36 -0.48 39.75
N TRP A 64 -26.44 -1.46 39.59
CA TRP A 64 -25.45 -1.43 38.52
C TRP A 64 -25.30 -2.77 37.83
N LYS A 65 -25.44 -2.76 36.51
CA LYS A 65 -25.30 -3.92 35.64
C LYS A 65 -24.19 -3.66 34.62
N LYS A 66 -23.45 -4.72 34.28
CA LYS A 66 -22.43 -4.71 33.22
C LYS A 66 -22.77 -5.74 32.15
N MET A 67 -22.50 -5.39 30.90
CA MET A 67 -22.67 -6.29 29.75
C MET A 67 -21.38 -7.06 29.51
N ARG A 68 -21.48 -8.40 29.50
CA ARG A 68 -20.37 -9.31 29.23
C ARG A 68 -20.66 -10.09 27.95
N GLY A 69 -19.90 -9.78 26.90
CA GLY A 69 -20.06 -10.42 25.61
C GLY A 69 -21.27 -9.86 24.87
N VAL A 70 -21.03 -9.47 23.62
CA VAL A 70 -22.05 -8.95 22.73
C VAL A 70 -22.09 -9.85 21.50
N PHE A 71 -23.29 -10.31 21.18
CA PHE A 71 -23.61 -11.06 19.99
C PHE A 71 -24.22 -10.07 19.02
N ASP A 72 -23.50 -9.78 17.94
CA ASP A 72 -24.10 -9.11 16.81
C ASP A 72 -24.99 -10.09 16.03
N LEU A 73 -25.61 -9.58 14.97
CA LEU A 73 -26.50 -10.35 14.11
C LEU A 73 -25.74 -11.17 13.06
N VAL A 74 -24.40 -11.22 13.11
CA VAL A 74 -23.61 -11.93 12.11
C VAL A 74 -23.79 -13.43 12.28
N SER A 75 -24.21 -14.09 11.20
CA SER A 75 -24.28 -15.55 11.15
C SER A 75 -22.92 -16.15 11.50
N ARG A 76 -22.90 -17.14 12.40
CA ARG A 76 -21.70 -17.77 12.97
C ARG A 76 -20.56 -17.89 11.96
N ILE A 77 -19.46 -17.20 12.25
CA ILE A 77 -18.20 -17.42 11.56
C ILE A 77 -17.68 -18.80 12.00
N THR A 78 -17.54 -19.72 11.05
CA THR A 78 -16.97 -21.04 11.32
C THR A 78 -15.45 -20.90 11.28
N LEU A 79 -14.80 -21.18 12.41
CA LEU A 79 -13.35 -21.15 12.55
C LEU A 79 -12.82 -22.55 12.81
N ASN A 80 -11.68 -22.88 12.21
CA ASN A 80 -10.93 -24.06 12.62
C ASN A 80 -10.32 -23.82 14.01
N PRO A 81 -10.12 -24.87 14.83
CA PRO A 81 -9.42 -24.74 16.10
C PRO A 81 -8.06 -24.04 15.93
N GLY A 82 -7.82 -22.99 16.71
CA GLY A 82 -6.57 -22.20 16.65
C GLY A 82 -6.61 -21.00 15.71
N GLU A 83 -7.64 -20.87 14.86
CA GLU A 83 -7.84 -19.65 14.07
C GLU A 83 -8.45 -18.52 14.92
N ILE A 84 -8.13 -17.28 14.56
CA ILE A 84 -8.69 -16.07 15.18
C ILE A 84 -9.21 -15.17 14.07
N VAL A 85 -10.41 -14.61 14.24
CA VAL A 85 -10.95 -13.58 13.36
C VAL A 85 -11.36 -12.37 14.17
N LEU A 86 -10.83 -11.22 13.78
CA LEU A 86 -11.30 -9.90 14.19
C LEU A 86 -12.11 -9.33 13.04
N TYR A 87 -13.28 -8.77 13.31
CA TYR A 87 -14.14 -8.27 12.24
C TYR A 87 -14.95 -7.06 12.68
N SER A 88 -15.36 -6.26 11.70
CA SER A 88 -16.42 -5.27 11.82
C SER A 88 -17.68 -5.81 11.16
N SER A 89 -18.84 -5.41 11.66
CA SER A 89 -20.12 -5.81 11.11
C SER A 89 -21.05 -4.62 10.89
N SER A 90 -21.95 -4.76 9.92
CA SER A 90 -23.00 -3.79 9.63
C SER A 90 -24.21 -4.55 9.10
N GLY A 91 -25.40 -4.27 9.65
CA GLY A 91 -26.65 -4.91 9.21
C GLY A 91 -26.64 -6.44 9.29
N GLY A 92 -25.92 -7.04 10.24
CA GLY A 92 -25.80 -8.49 10.39
C GLY A 92 -24.88 -9.17 9.36
N SER A 93 -24.08 -8.41 8.62
CA SER A 93 -23.05 -8.92 7.71
C SER A 93 -21.67 -8.46 8.14
N VAL A 94 -20.64 -9.27 7.84
CA VAL A 94 -19.23 -8.87 8.02
C VAL A 94 -18.89 -7.78 6.99
N ALA A 95 -18.43 -6.62 7.46
CA ALA A 95 -18.04 -5.51 6.61
C ALA A 95 -16.55 -5.56 6.24
N ALA A 96 -15.69 -5.86 7.21
CA ALA A 96 -14.27 -6.13 7.01
C ALA A 96 -13.78 -7.14 8.06
N SER A 97 -12.70 -7.86 7.77
CA SER A 97 -12.13 -8.84 8.70
C SER A 97 -10.62 -8.98 8.57
N LEU A 98 -9.99 -9.33 9.69
CA LEU A 98 -8.61 -9.80 9.79
C LEU A 98 -8.62 -11.21 10.38
N LYS A 99 -8.22 -12.19 9.58
CA LYS A 99 -8.14 -13.60 9.97
C LYS A 99 -6.70 -14.03 10.16
N PHE A 100 -6.39 -14.64 11.30
CA PHE A 100 -5.15 -15.35 11.54
C PHE A 100 -5.37 -16.85 11.36
N THR A 101 -4.61 -17.47 10.47
CA THR A 101 -4.68 -18.91 10.20
C THR A 101 -3.68 -19.68 11.07
N THR A 102 -3.90 -20.99 11.21
CA THR A 102 -2.96 -21.88 11.91
C THR A 102 -1.61 -22.04 11.20
N ASN A 103 -1.52 -21.61 9.94
CA ASN A 103 -0.28 -21.65 9.15
C ASN A 103 0.59 -20.39 9.36
N GLY A 104 0.15 -19.46 10.22
CA GLY A 104 0.84 -18.19 10.45
C GLY A 104 0.51 -17.11 9.44
N GLU A 105 -0.52 -17.31 8.60
CA GLU A 105 -0.96 -16.30 7.63
C GLU A 105 -1.93 -15.32 8.29
N ALA A 106 -1.85 -14.06 7.87
CA ALA A 106 -2.83 -13.03 8.19
C ALA A 106 -3.56 -12.63 6.90
N ILE A 107 -4.89 -12.77 6.89
CA ILE A 107 -5.73 -12.46 5.74
C ILE A 107 -6.60 -11.26 6.11
N LEU A 108 -6.35 -10.12 5.46
CA LEU A 108 -7.20 -8.94 5.56
C LEU A 108 -8.21 -8.95 4.41
N THR A 109 -9.50 -8.84 4.72
CA THR A 109 -10.57 -8.66 3.74
C THR A 109 -11.26 -7.33 4.03
N ALA A 110 -11.08 -6.36 3.14
CA ALA A 110 -11.66 -5.02 3.26
C ALA A 110 -12.21 -4.55 1.89
N PRO A 111 -13.46 -4.90 1.53
CA PRO A 111 -14.04 -4.54 0.24
C PRO A 111 -14.12 -3.03 -0.04
N GLY A 112 -14.15 -2.22 1.03
CA GLY A 112 -14.09 -0.75 0.93
C GLY A 112 -12.69 -0.20 0.65
N GLY A 113 -11.68 -1.06 0.53
CA GLY A 113 -10.28 -0.69 0.35
C GLY A 113 -9.45 -0.85 1.62
N PHE A 114 -8.13 -0.81 1.45
CA PHE A 114 -7.13 -0.81 2.50
C PHE A 114 -6.24 0.41 2.33
N SER A 115 -5.92 1.10 3.43
CA SER A 115 -5.07 2.28 3.43
C SER A 115 -4.06 2.17 4.57
N VAL A 116 -2.79 2.40 4.24
CA VAL A 116 -1.69 2.51 5.20
C VAL A 116 -1.16 3.94 5.14
N ILE A 117 -1.13 4.60 6.29
CA ILE A 117 -0.64 5.98 6.44
C ILE A 117 0.55 5.92 7.39
N ALA A 118 1.63 5.31 6.92
CA ALA A 118 2.89 5.14 7.62
C ALA A 118 3.95 4.62 6.63
N ASP A 119 5.21 4.68 7.04
CA ASP A 119 6.27 3.95 6.35
C ASP A 119 5.90 2.46 6.31
N THR A 120 6.02 1.88 5.12
CA THR A 120 5.60 0.50 4.86
C THR A 120 6.76 -0.26 4.23
N GLU A 121 7.11 -1.38 4.84
CA GLU A 121 8.07 -2.34 4.31
C GLU A 121 7.33 -3.63 3.95
N ILE A 122 7.48 -4.09 2.72
CA ILE A 122 6.97 -5.39 2.27
C ILE A 122 8.18 -6.28 2.04
N THR A 123 8.31 -7.32 2.87
CA THR A 123 9.34 -8.33 2.70
C THR A 123 8.76 -9.50 1.90
N GLY A 124 9.48 -9.93 0.87
CA GLY A 124 9.01 -10.94 -0.07
C GLY A 124 8.37 -10.31 -1.32
N ASP A 125 7.55 -11.10 -2.01
CA ASP A 125 6.97 -10.69 -3.30
C ASP A 125 5.74 -9.81 -3.09
N LEU A 126 5.66 -8.71 -3.85
CA LEU A 126 4.47 -7.88 -3.98
C LEU A 126 3.79 -8.20 -5.31
N ASP A 127 2.61 -8.82 -5.24
CA ASP A 127 1.74 -9.03 -6.38
C ASP A 127 0.55 -8.07 -6.33
N VAL A 128 0.32 -7.33 -7.41
CA VAL A 128 -0.75 -6.34 -7.53
C VAL A 128 -1.63 -6.72 -8.73
N ASP A 129 -2.75 -7.37 -8.44
CA ASP A 129 -3.77 -7.67 -9.45
C ASP A 129 -4.66 -6.43 -9.68
N GLY A 130 -4.19 -5.54 -10.53
CA GLY A 130 -4.84 -4.27 -10.88
C GLY A 130 -3.85 -3.20 -11.34
N ASP A 131 -4.34 -1.97 -11.46
CA ASP A 131 -3.50 -0.84 -11.84
C ASP A 131 -2.72 -0.31 -10.61
N GLN A 132 -1.41 -0.13 -10.76
CA GLN A 132 -0.57 0.54 -9.77
C GLN A 132 -0.25 1.98 -10.23
N THR A 133 -0.49 2.95 -9.34
CA THR A 133 -0.09 4.35 -9.55
C THR A 133 0.83 4.79 -8.42
N ASN A 134 2.04 5.22 -8.77
CA ASN A 134 3.02 5.77 -7.84
C ASN A 134 3.18 7.27 -8.13
N THR A 135 3.05 8.11 -7.10
CA THR A 135 3.20 9.57 -7.24
C THR A 135 4.60 10.08 -6.96
N GLY A 136 5.44 9.23 -6.34
CA GLY A 136 6.86 9.49 -6.10
C GLY A 136 7.74 8.76 -7.11
N ASP A 137 9.04 8.97 -6.97
CA ASP A 137 10.03 8.26 -7.77
C ASP A 137 10.00 6.76 -7.46
N ILE A 138 10.20 5.95 -8.49
CA ILE A 138 10.38 4.52 -8.37
C ILE A 138 11.87 4.27 -8.49
N ASP A 139 12.48 3.86 -7.38
CA ASP A 139 13.84 3.31 -7.39
C ASP A 139 13.75 1.79 -7.48
N ALA A 140 14.27 1.24 -8.57
CA ALA A 140 14.29 -0.20 -8.82
C ALA A 140 15.74 -0.62 -9.08
N GLU A 141 16.30 -1.39 -8.15
CA GLU A 141 17.65 -1.94 -8.31
C GLU A 141 17.72 -3.06 -9.36
N GLY A 142 16.57 -3.64 -9.72
CA GLY A 142 16.43 -4.72 -10.69
C GLY A 142 15.84 -4.28 -12.04
N ASP A 143 15.59 -5.26 -12.91
CA ASP A 143 15.00 -5.02 -14.23
C ASP A 143 13.53 -4.60 -14.12
N ILE A 144 13.14 -3.52 -14.79
CA ILE A 144 11.75 -3.15 -15.00
C ILE A 144 11.30 -3.71 -16.35
N THR A 145 10.43 -4.71 -16.32
CA THR A 145 9.81 -5.27 -17.53
C THR A 145 8.38 -4.77 -17.64
N ALA A 146 8.08 -3.99 -18.67
CA ALA A 146 6.72 -3.66 -19.04
C ALA A 146 6.24 -4.65 -20.11
N ASP A 147 5.55 -5.72 -19.71
CA ASP A 147 4.97 -6.66 -20.66
C ASP A 147 3.48 -6.36 -20.87
N TYR A 148 3.19 -5.52 -21.87
CA TYR A 148 1.85 -5.36 -22.40
C TYR A 148 1.84 -5.97 -23.79
N LEU A 149 1.62 -7.28 -23.89
CA LEU A 149 1.29 -8.01 -25.12
C LEU A 149 1.92 -7.42 -26.39
N SER A 150 3.25 -7.34 -26.38
CA SER A 150 4.18 -7.23 -27.53
C SER A 150 4.65 -5.86 -28.11
N SER A 151 4.51 -4.71 -27.43
CA SER A 151 5.13 -3.47 -27.99
C SER A 151 5.60 -2.40 -27.01
N ALA A 152 5.87 -2.72 -25.74
CA ALA A 152 6.43 -1.74 -24.82
C ALA A 152 7.86 -1.33 -25.24
N ILE A 153 7.97 -0.22 -25.96
CA ILE A 153 9.22 0.48 -26.22
C ILE A 153 9.55 1.27 -24.95
N THR A 154 10.64 0.91 -24.30
CA THR A 154 11.18 1.68 -23.18
C THR A 154 11.66 3.04 -23.68
N LEU A 155 11.60 4.07 -22.83
CA LEU A 155 12.12 5.41 -23.12
C LEU A 155 13.61 5.40 -23.50
N LEU A 156 14.34 4.33 -23.18
CA LEU A 156 15.75 4.16 -23.49
C LEU A 156 15.99 3.56 -24.88
N THR A 157 15.03 2.79 -25.40
CA THR A 157 15.17 2.01 -26.65
C THR A 157 14.39 2.61 -27.82
N HIS A 158 14.10 3.90 -27.73
CA HIS A 158 13.89 4.69 -28.94
C HIS A 158 15.20 4.68 -29.76
N TYR A 159 15.08 4.59 -31.07
CA TYR A 159 16.15 4.94 -31.99
C TYR A 159 15.57 5.90 -33.02
N HIS A 160 16.33 6.93 -33.39
CA HIS A 160 15.89 7.90 -34.40
C HIS A 160 16.27 7.38 -35.78
N GLN A 161 15.31 6.83 -36.52
CA GLN A 161 15.54 6.45 -37.91
C GLN A 161 15.51 7.72 -38.79
N GLY A 162 16.68 8.34 -38.99
CA GLY A 162 16.88 9.48 -39.87
C GLY A 162 18.27 9.46 -40.51
N ASN A 163 18.35 9.70 -41.82
CA ASN A 163 19.62 9.99 -42.49
C ASN A 163 20.14 11.30 -41.91
N LEU A 164 21.15 11.25 -41.02
CA LEU A 164 21.92 12.43 -40.61
C LEU A 164 22.43 13.05 -41.90
N GLY A 165 21.70 14.07 -42.39
CA GLY A 165 21.92 14.63 -43.71
C GLY A 165 23.41 14.87 -43.90
N TYR A 166 23.97 14.25 -44.94
CA TYR A 166 25.28 14.64 -45.45
C TYR A 166 25.36 16.17 -45.37
N PRO A 167 26.41 16.77 -44.78
CA PRO A 167 26.58 18.20 -44.87
C PRO A 167 26.63 18.54 -46.36
N THR A 168 25.57 19.15 -46.88
CA THR A 168 25.48 19.66 -48.25
C THR A 168 26.31 20.94 -48.43
N GLY A 169 27.19 21.25 -47.47
CA GLY A 169 28.21 22.26 -47.61
C GLY A 169 29.23 21.81 -48.63
N THR A 170 29.22 22.45 -49.80
CA THR A 170 30.30 22.39 -50.79
C THR A 170 31.65 22.51 -50.08
N PRO A 171 32.58 21.56 -50.27
CA PRO A 171 33.92 21.70 -49.72
C PRO A 171 34.51 22.99 -50.28
N ILE A 172 34.92 23.91 -49.41
CA ILE A 172 35.80 25.01 -49.81
C ILE A 172 37.09 24.35 -50.28
N GLN A 173 37.25 24.20 -51.59
CA GLN A 173 38.51 23.78 -52.21
C GLN A 173 39.55 24.87 -51.95
N SER A 174 40.33 24.71 -50.89
CA SER A 174 41.63 25.35 -50.77
C SER A 174 42.56 24.63 -51.74
N GLY A 175 43.00 25.36 -52.77
CA GLY A 175 43.74 24.81 -53.91
C GLY A 175 45.08 24.18 -53.54
N GLY A 176 45.41 23.14 -54.30
CA GLY A 176 46.72 22.49 -54.30
C GLY A 176 46.66 21.20 -55.11
N GLY A 177 47.02 21.27 -56.39
CA GLY A 177 46.90 20.15 -57.31
C GLY A 177 47.77 18.94 -56.95
N THR A 178 47.30 17.73 -57.27
CA THR A 178 47.89 16.83 -58.28
C THR A 178 47.15 15.47 -58.31
N THR A 179 46.87 15.04 -59.54
CA THR A 179 46.51 13.68 -60.04
C THR A 179 45.20 13.01 -59.58
N PRO A 180 44.35 12.53 -60.52
CA PRO A 180 43.19 11.70 -60.21
C PRO A 180 43.63 10.37 -59.57
N GLY A 181 43.25 10.17 -58.31
CA GLY A 181 43.41 8.90 -57.61
C GLY A 181 42.46 7.84 -58.18
N THR A 182 43.00 6.66 -58.41
CA THR A 182 42.31 5.45 -58.88
C THR A 182 41.09 5.15 -57.99
N PRO A 183 39.94 4.74 -58.56
CA PRO A 183 38.78 4.32 -57.78
C PRO A 183 39.14 3.18 -56.81
N PRO A 184 38.55 3.12 -55.61
CA PRO A 184 38.76 2.00 -54.71
C PRO A 184 38.28 0.71 -55.36
N THR A 185 39.15 -0.30 -55.40
CA THR A 185 38.80 -1.64 -55.84
C THR A 185 38.26 -2.43 -54.66
N THR A 186 37.09 -3.02 -54.82
CA THR A 186 36.56 -4.04 -53.91
C THR A 186 37.31 -5.37 -54.14
N ASN A 187 37.51 -6.15 -53.09
CA ASN A 187 37.91 -7.55 -53.27
C ASN A 187 36.69 -8.37 -53.76
N ALA A 188 36.92 -9.59 -54.23
CA ALA A 188 35.86 -10.47 -54.75
C ALA A 188 34.80 -10.88 -53.69
N ALA A 189 34.95 -10.49 -52.43
CA ALA A 189 33.99 -10.71 -51.35
C ALA A 189 33.13 -9.47 -51.03
N GLY A 190 33.41 -8.30 -51.64
CA GLY A 190 32.63 -7.08 -51.41
C GLY A 190 33.01 -6.30 -50.14
N ASP A 191 34.12 -6.63 -49.48
CA ASP A 191 34.57 -5.89 -48.29
C ASP A 191 35.31 -4.60 -48.69
N ILE A 192 34.90 -3.49 -48.08
CA ILE A 192 35.59 -2.20 -48.16
C ILE A 192 36.73 -2.24 -47.13
N ILE A 193 37.97 -2.29 -47.61
CA ILE A 193 39.16 -2.11 -46.77
C ILE A 193 39.36 -0.60 -46.58
N ASP A 194 38.71 -0.02 -45.58
CA ASP A 194 39.01 1.35 -45.13
C ASP A 194 40.04 1.29 -43.99
N GLY A 195 41.23 1.81 -44.27
CA GLY A 195 42.37 1.88 -43.36
C GLY A 195 42.33 3.07 -42.41
N SER A 196 41.16 3.56 -42.03
CA SER A 196 41.01 4.64 -41.05
C SER A 196 40.35 4.15 -39.76
N SER A 197 41.08 4.27 -38.66
CA SER A 197 40.67 3.90 -37.31
C SER A 197 39.40 4.63 -36.88
N LEU A 198 38.31 3.87 -36.70
CA LEU A 198 37.07 4.35 -36.09
C LEU A 198 37.33 4.74 -34.62
N ASN A 199 37.40 6.04 -34.35
CA ASN A 199 37.53 6.56 -32.99
C ASN A 199 36.13 6.58 -32.35
N LEU A 200 35.78 5.48 -31.68
CA LEU A 200 34.55 5.35 -30.91
C LEU A 200 34.66 6.23 -29.66
N SER A 201 34.19 7.47 -29.76
CA SER A 201 33.96 8.35 -28.60
C SER A 201 32.94 7.68 -27.68
N THR A 202 33.43 7.09 -26.59
CA THR A 202 32.64 6.55 -25.50
C THR A 202 31.57 7.55 -25.06
N HIS A 203 30.29 7.20 -25.22
CA HIS A 203 29.20 7.82 -24.48
C HIS A 203 29.40 7.46 -23.00
N LYS A 204 30.07 8.34 -22.25
CA LYS A 204 30.04 8.29 -20.80
C LYS A 204 28.72 8.90 -20.35
N HIS A 205 27.85 8.09 -19.75
CA HIS A 205 26.92 8.63 -18.75
C HIS A 205 27.79 9.21 -17.64
N SER A 206 27.88 10.53 -17.61
CA SER A 206 28.33 11.26 -16.43
C SER A 206 27.38 10.88 -15.31
N GLN A 207 27.80 9.98 -14.41
CA GLN A 207 27.20 9.88 -13.10
C GLN A 207 27.39 11.24 -12.43
N GLY A 208 26.34 12.06 -12.47
CA GLY A 208 26.19 13.22 -11.62
C GLY A 208 26.19 12.72 -10.19
N ASN A 209 27.34 12.90 -9.54
CA ASN A 209 27.46 12.82 -8.11
C ASN A 209 26.78 14.07 -7.55
N ASP A 210 25.46 13.99 -7.38
CA ASP A 210 24.68 15.03 -6.74
C ASP A 210 24.76 14.79 -5.24
N SER A 211 25.94 15.08 -4.69
CA SER A 211 26.14 15.23 -3.25
C SER A 211 25.40 16.49 -2.79
N ASN A 212 24.10 16.37 -2.54
CA ASN A 212 23.41 17.32 -1.68
C ASN A 212 23.65 16.89 -0.25
N GLY A 213 24.61 17.59 0.38
CA GLY A 213 24.83 17.52 1.80
C GLY A 213 23.60 18.02 2.54
N ASP A 214 22.88 17.11 3.18
CA ASP A 214 22.06 17.44 4.31
C ASP A 214 22.99 17.67 5.51
N THR A 215 23.21 18.94 5.81
CA THR A 215 23.64 19.36 7.15
C THR A 215 22.53 18.99 8.13
N GLU A 216 22.72 17.90 8.88
CA GLU A 216 22.09 17.70 10.18
C GLU A 216 22.37 18.94 11.05
N VAL A 217 21.33 19.75 11.27
CA VAL A 217 21.31 20.70 12.38
C VAL A 217 20.64 20.00 13.55
N ASP A 218 21.47 19.35 14.37
CA ASP A 218 21.13 19.06 15.75
C ASP A 218 21.08 20.37 16.53
N THR A 219 19.89 20.79 16.94
CA THR A 219 19.72 21.64 18.11
C THR A 219 18.53 21.14 18.91
N GLY A 220 18.85 20.35 19.94
CA GLY A 220 17.93 19.86 20.94
C GLY A 220 17.00 20.91 21.58
N GLY A 221 15.98 20.37 22.26
CA GLY A 221 14.95 21.12 22.96
C GLY A 221 15.44 22.02 24.10
N PRO A 222 14.48 22.61 24.83
CA PRO A 222 14.07 21.92 26.05
C PRO A 222 12.56 21.76 26.18
N HIS A 223 12.17 20.62 26.75
CA HIS A 223 10.86 20.41 27.35
C HIS A 223 10.74 21.23 28.63
N ALA A 224 9.61 21.93 28.76
CA ALA A 224 8.98 22.34 30.01
C ALA A 224 7.63 21.63 30.12
#